data_AF-A0A0M0LCY8-F1
#
_entry.id   AF-A0A0M0LCY8-F1
#
_cell.length_a   1.000
_cell.length_b   1.000
_cell.length_c   1.000
_cell.angle_alpha   90.00
_cell.angle_beta   90.00
_cell.angle_gamma   90.00
#
_symmetry.space_group_name_H-M   'P 1'
#
loop_
_entity.id
_entity.type
_entity.pdbx_description
1 polymer ?
#
loop_
_entity_poly.entity_id
_entity_poly.type
_entity_poly.pdbx_seq_one_letter_code
_entity_poly.pdbx_strand_id
1 'polypeptide(L)' 'MFNDKDLLSVNVAKMYYDLDKTQGEIAKALDLSRPTVSKLLKYAKEKNYVNIVINDPRD' A
#
# COMPACT_ATOMS: atom_id res chain seq x y z
N MET A 1 13.66 16.27 -3.15
CA MET A 1 12.45 16.16 -2.30
C MET A 1 11.69 14.95 -2.77
N PHE A 2 11.29 14.04 -1.87
CA PHE A 2 10.42 12.93 -2.25
C PHE A 2 9.03 13.47 -2.58
N ASN A 3 8.35 12.88 -3.57
CA ASN A 3 7.00 13.30 -3.94
C ASN A 3 6.02 12.89 -2.82
N ASP A 4 5.12 13.79 -2.42
CA ASP A 4 4.10 13.52 -1.39
C ASP A 4 3.27 12.27 -1.71
N LYS A 5 3.01 12.03 -3.00
CA LYS A 5 2.32 10.83 -3.46
C LYS A 5 3.14 9.55 -3.18
N ASP A 6 4.46 9.60 -3.34
CA ASP A 6 5.33 8.45 -3.07
C ASP A 6 5.29 8.10 -1.58
N LEU A 7 5.45 9.10 -0.72
CA LEU A 7 5.41 8.94 0.74
C LEU A 7 4.06 8.41 1.21
N LEU A 8 2.95 8.97 0.69
CA LEU A 8 1.61 8.52 1.03
C LEU A 8 1.36 7.09 0.56
N SER A 9 1.82 6.72 -0.63
CA SER A 9 1.72 5.35 -1.14
C SER A 9 2.52 4.35 -0.31
N VAL A 10 3.71 4.72 0.18
CA VAL A 10 4.49 3.89 1.11
C VAL A 10 3.76 3.73 2.44
N ASN A 11 3.18 4.80 2.99
CA ASN A 11 2.41 4.72 4.24
C ASN A 11 1.19 3.81 4.11
N VAL A 12 0.44 3.96 3.02
CA VAL A 12 -0.69 3.07 2.71
C VAL A 12 -0.24 1.61 2.57
N ALA A 13 0.89 1.35 1.91
CA ALA A 13 1.44 0.01 1.78
C ALA A 13 1.84 -0.60 3.14
N LYS A 14 2.52 0.15 4.02
CA LYS A 14 2.85 -0.30 5.38
C LYS A 14 1.61 -0.64 6.19
N MET A 15 0.58 0.20 6.13
CA MET A 15 -0.67 -0.08 6.82
C MET A 15 -1.34 -1.36 6.31
N TYR A 16 -1.25 -1.64 5.01
CA TYR A 16 -1.87 -2.83 4.40
C TYR A 16 -1.06 -4.11 4.64
N TYR A 17 0.26 -4.07 4.45
CA TYR A 17 1.13 -5.25 4.50
C TYR A 17 1.74 -5.53 5.88
N ASP A 18 2.09 -4.48 6.63
CA ASP A 18 2.75 -4.65 7.94
C ASP A 18 1.73 -4.66 9.09
N LEU A 19 0.68 -3.86 8.97
CA LEU A 19 -0.36 -3.70 10.02
C LEU A 19 -1.65 -4.47 9.71
N ASP A 20 -1.67 -5.23 8.61
CA ASP A 20 -2.79 -6.07 8.15
C ASP A 20 -4.15 -5.34 8.10
N LYS A 21 -4.13 -4.02 7.82
CA LYS A 21 -5.36 -3.23 7.72
C LYS A 21 -6.03 -3.43 6.38
N THR A 22 -7.35 -3.57 6.41
CA THR A 22 -8.16 -3.52 5.20
C THR A 22 -8.09 -2.13 4.54
N GLN A 23 -8.29 -2.06 3.22
CA GLN A 23 -8.38 -0.77 2.52
C GLN A 23 -9.48 0.16 3.09
N GLY A 24 -10.52 -0.41 3.71
CA GLY A 24 -11.58 0.34 4.38
C GLY A 24 -11.11 0.99 5.69
N GLU A 25 -10.32 0.29 6.49
CA GLU A 25 -9.73 0.83 7.72
C GLU A 25 -8.68 1.89 7.40
N ILE A 26 -7.86 1.66 6.37
CA ILE A 26 -6.87 2.65 5.91
C ILE A 26 -7.58 3.91 5.41
N ALA A 27 -8.65 3.74 4.63
CA ALA A 27 -9.46 4.86 4.14
C ALA A 27 -10.00 5.72 5.29
N LYS A 28 -10.58 5.09 6.32
CA LYS A 28 -11.05 5.80 7.52
C LYS A 28 -9.91 6.47 8.28
N ALA A 29 -8.78 5.80 8.45
CA ALA A 29 -7.64 6.31 9.23
C ALA A 29 -6.93 7.50 8.59
N LEU A 30 -6.95 7.60 7.25
CA LEU A 30 -6.28 8.66 6.49
C LEU A 30 -7.25 9.72 5.93
N ASP A 31 -8.54 9.62 6.25
CA ASP A 31 -9.62 10.44 5.66
C ASP A 31 -9.60 10.41 4.12
N LEU A 32 -9.49 9.21 3.56
CA LEU A 32 -9.46 8.95 2.12
C LEU A 32 -10.64 8.07 1.69
N SER A 33 -10.97 8.11 0.41
CA SER A 33 -11.87 7.12 -0.17
C SER A 33 -11.18 5.76 -0.32
N ARG A 34 -11.93 4.66 -0.18
CA ARG A 34 -11.42 3.30 -0.47
C ARG A 34 -10.81 3.18 -1.89
N PRO A 35 -11.43 3.73 -2.96
CA PRO A 35 -10.79 3.77 -4.29
C PRO A 35 -9.44 4.50 -4.31
N THR A 36 -9.29 5.59 -3.54
CA THR A 36 -8.00 6.30 -3.43
C THR A 36 -6.94 5.42 -2.79
N VAL A 37 -7.26 4.72 -1.69
CA VAL A 37 -6.36 3.76 -1.05
C VAL A 37 -5.95 2.65 -2.02
N SER A 38 -6.90 2.08 -2.78
CA SER A 38 -6.62 1.08 -3.81
C SER A 38 -5.64 1.59 -4.88
N LYS A 39 -5.84 2.82 -5.37
CA LYS A 39 -4.93 3.48 -6.33
C LYS A 39 -3.53 3.71 -5.74
N LEU A 40 -3.44 4.08 -4.46
CA LEU A 40 -2.17 4.30 -3.75
C LEU A 40 -1.39 3.00 -3.54
N LEU A 41 -2.07 1.89 -3.20
CA LEU A 41 -1.46 0.56 -3.13
C LEU A 41 -0.95 0.10 -4.50
N LYS A 42 -1.75 0.28 -5.55
CA LYS A 42 -1.34 -0.02 -6.91
C LYS A 42 -0.10 0.79 -7.32
N TYR A 43 -0.10 2.09 -7.02
CA TYR A 43 1.03 2.97 -7.29
C TYR A 43 2.31 2.53 -6.55
N ALA A 44 2.21 2.12 -5.29
CA ALA A 44 3.35 1.62 -4.52
C ALA A 44 3.98 0.37 -5.17
N LYS A 45 3.16 -0.54 -5.70
CA LYS A 45 3.64 -1.71 -6.45
C LYS A 45 4.30 -1.32 -7.77
N GLU A 46 3.65 -0.46 -8.56
CA GLU A 46 4.17 -0.01 -9.86
C GLU A 46 5.50 0.76 -9.73
N LYS A 47 5.73 1.42 -8.60
CA LYS A 47 6.98 2.13 -8.29
C LYS A 47 8.05 1.25 -7.62
N ASN A 48 7.80 -0.04 -7.45
CA ASN A 48 8.67 -0.98 -6.75
C ASN A 48 8.97 -0.57 -5.29
N TYR A 49 8.04 0.13 -4.63
CA TYR A 49 8.12 0.39 -3.18
C TYR A 49 7.69 -0.81 -2.35
N VAL A 50 6.97 -1.75 -2.96
CA VAL A 50 6.56 -3.02 -2.38
C VAL A 50 7.09 -4.14 -3.27
N ASN A 51 7.85 -5.06 -2.68
CA ASN A 51 8.22 -6.32 -3.32
C ASN A 51 7.48 -7.47 -2.62
N ILE A 52 6.75 -8.27 -3.40
CA ILE A 52 6.03 -9.44 -2.88
C ILE A 52 6.80 -10.67 -3.32
N VAL A 53 7.36 -11.40 -2.36
CA VAL A 53 8.03 -12.67 -2.59
C VAL A 53 7.08 -13.79 -2.20
N ILE A 54 6.88 -14.75 -3.11
CA ILE A 54 6.16 -15.98 -2.85
C ILE A 54 7.21 -17.08 -2.76
N ASN A 55 7.36 -17.68 -1.58
CA ASN A 55 8.19 -18.87 -1.40
C ASN A 55 7.30 -20.09 -1.57
N ASP A 56 7.34 -20.72 -2.74
CA ASP A 56 6.55 -21.93 -3.04
C ASP A 56 7.29 -23.17 -2.53
N PRO A 57 6.74 -23.95 -1.59
CA PRO A 57 7.39 -25.18 -1.11
C PRO A 57 7.36 -26.34 -2.13
N ARG A 58 6.75 -26.15 -3.31
CA ARG A 58 6.69 -27.15 -4.39
C ARG A 58 7.81 -27.01 -5.41
N ASP A 59 8.53 -25.89 -5.40
CA ASP A 59 9.69 -25.62 -6.27
C ASP A 59 11.00 -26.22 -5.71
#